data_AF-A0A8X6YBN6-F1
#
_entry.id   AF-A0A8X6YBN6-F1
#
_cell.length_a   1.000
_cell.length_b   1.000
_cell.length_c   1.000
_cell.angle_alpha   90.00
_cell.angle_beta   90.00
_cell.angle_gamma   90.00
#
_symmetry.space_group_name_H-M   'P 1'
#
loop_
_entity.id
_entity.type
_entity.pdbx_description
1 polymer ?
#
loop_
_entity_poly.entity_id
_entity_poly.type
_entity_poly.pdbx_seq_one_letter_code
_entity_poly.pdbx_strand_id
1 'polypeptide(L)'
;MASLTESVKRHFPLQNIKDVILLFQSQIQNNDEPNLALLSIVVGYIENLLTCNRSLPLNCDVESALEPMFPIVDISTIDALYAKFKCQIKGSVDLTQYRSSRCATRDLVKKVSDIIWSSLTRSYYKDRAHLQSLFSYLTGKVN
;
A
#
# COMPACT_ATOMS: atom_id res chain seq x y z
N MET A 1 -18.18 -1.90 5.56
CA MET A 1 -16.90 -1.80 4.82
C MET A 1 -15.82 -2.32 5.74
N ALA A 2 -15.01 -3.31 5.32
CA ALA A 2 -13.99 -3.87 6.21
C ALA A 2 -12.81 -2.90 6.34
N SER A 3 -12.80 -2.08 7.40
CA SER A 3 -11.69 -1.21 7.79
C SER A 3 -10.47 -2.02 8.25
N LEU A 4 -9.31 -1.38 8.40
CA LEU A 4 -8.19 -1.98 9.13
C LEU A 4 -8.61 -2.40 10.55
N THR A 5 -7.95 -3.42 11.11
CA THR A 5 -8.21 -3.90 12.47
C THR A 5 -7.70 -2.90 13.50
N GLU A 6 -8.31 -2.86 14.68
CA GLU A 6 -7.87 -1.99 15.78
C GLU A 6 -6.42 -2.28 16.20
N SER A 7 -5.96 -3.53 16.11
CA SER A 7 -4.57 -3.91 16.37
C SER A 7 -3.59 -3.22 15.43
N VAL A 8 -3.94 -3.08 14.15
CA VAL A 8 -3.12 -2.35 13.17
C VAL A 8 -3.16 -0.85 13.45
N LYS A 9 -4.34 -0.29 13.71
CA LYS A 9 -4.50 1.16 13.92
C LYS A 9 -3.66 1.70 15.08
N ARG A 10 -3.42 0.89 16.12
CA ARG A 10 -2.57 1.25 17.27
C ARG A 10 -1.10 1.51 16.93
N HIS A 11 -0.61 1.05 15.78
CA HIS A 11 0.76 1.31 15.35
C HIS A 11 0.93 2.70 14.72
N PHE A 12 -0.18 3.40 14.45
CA PHE A 12 -0.15 4.70 13.81
C PHE A 12 -0.32 5.83 14.84
N PRO A 13 0.25 7.02 14.57
CA PRO A 13 1.00 7.39 13.36
C PRO A 13 2.43 6.80 13.35
N LEU A 14 2.94 6.49 12.16
CA LEU A 14 4.33 6.06 11.99
C LEU A 14 5.20 7.31 11.85
N GLN A 15 6.15 7.50 12.76
CA GLN A 15 6.97 8.72 12.84
C GLN A 15 8.45 8.45 12.64
N ASN A 16 8.87 7.19 12.67
CA ASN A 16 10.25 6.79 12.45
C ASN A 16 10.34 5.36 11.90
N ILE A 17 11.56 4.95 11.52
CA ILE A 17 11.84 3.62 10.98
C ILE A 17 11.47 2.50 11.98
N LYS A 18 11.65 2.73 13.29
CA LYS A 18 11.32 1.72 14.31
C LYS A 18 9.82 1.45 14.35
N ASP A 19 8.97 2.46 14.21
CA ASP A 19 7.52 2.30 14.15
C ASP A 19 7.10 1.41 12.97
N VAL A 20 7.75 1.59 11.80
CA VAL A 20 7.55 0.72 10.63
C VAL A 20 7.98 -0.71 10.93
N ILE A 21 9.16 -0.90 11.54
CA ILE A 21 9.64 -2.23 11.92
C ILE A 21 8.65 -2.89 12.89
N LEU A 22 8.15 -2.17 13.89
CA LEU A 22 7.17 -2.69 14.85
C LEU A 22 5.87 -3.09 14.17
N LEU A 23 5.37 -2.29 13.22
CA LEU A 23 4.21 -2.66 12.41
C LEU A 23 4.45 -3.97 11.65
N PHE A 24 5.59 -4.10 10.96
CA PHE A 24 5.94 -5.32 10.22
C PHE A 24 6.11 -6.52 11.14
N GLN A 25 6.80 -6.37 12.27
CA GLN A 25 6.96 -7.41 13.27
C GLN A 25 5.60 -7.88 13.80
N SER A 26 4.68 -6.94 14.11
CA SER A 26 3.33 -7.31 14.54
C SER A 26 2.59 -8.13 13.49
N GLN A 27 2.73 -7.81 12.20
CA GLN A 27 2.08 -8.56 11.12
C GLN A 27 2.68 -9.95 10.92
N ILE A 28 3.99 -10.12 11.14
CA ILE A 28 4.70 -11.38 10.92
C ILE A 28 4.60 -12.31 12.14
N GLN A 29 4.59 -11.75 13.35
CA GLN A 29 4.61 -12.52 14.61
C GLN A 29 3.23 -12.92 15.10
N ASN A 30 2.17 -12.21 14.67
CA ASN A 30 0.82 -12.67 14.91
C ASN A 30 0.59 -13.97 14.12
N ASN A 31 -0.02 -14.99 14.73
CA ASN A 31 -0.30 -16.30 14.10
C ASN A 31 -1.31 -16.26 12.93
N ASP A 32 -1.65 -15.06 12.46
CA ASP A 32 -2.56 -14.82 11.34
C ASP A 32 -1.78 -14.56 10.06
N GLU A 33 -2.47 -14.63 8.91
CA GLU A 33 -1.86 -14.29 7.62
C GLU A 33 -1.51 -12.78 7.56
N PRO A 34 -0.25 -12.40 7.27
CA PRO A 34 0.15 -11.01 7.22
C PRO A 34 -0.56 -10.27 6.08
N ASN A 35 -1.01 -9.06 6.35
CA ASN A 35 -1.72 -8.26 5.36
C ASN A 35 -0.76 -7.60 4.35
N LEU A 36 -0.42 -8.34 3.29
CA LEU A 36 0.51 -7.89 2.25
C LEU A 36 0.07 -6.57 1.60
N ALA A 37 -1.23 -6.36 1.43
CA ALA A 37 -1.74 -5.16 0.78
C ALA A 37 -1.51 -3.91 1.64
N LEU A 38 -1.76 -4.00 2.96
CA LEU A 38 -1.44 -2.94 3.91
C LEU A 38 0.06 -2.63 3.88
N LEU A 39 0.91 -3.65 4.05
CA LEU A 39 2.36 -3.47 4.14
C LEU A 39 2.94 -2.84 2.86
N SER A 40 2.47 -3.27 1.69
CA SER A 40 2.87 -2.71 0.40
C SER A 40 2.44 -1.24 0.23
N ILE A 41 1.23 -0.87 0.68
CA ILE A 41 0.75 0.51 0.66
C ILE A 41 1.59 1.40 1.59
N VAL A 42 1.87 0.94 2.81
CA VAL A 42 2.67 1.70 3.80
C VAL A 42 4.07 1.98 3.26
N VAL A 43 4.78 0.95 2.80
CA VAL A 43 6.15 1.12 2.26
C VAL A 43 6.14 2.00 1.02
N GLY A 44 5.19 1.80 0.10
CA GLY A 44 5.09 2.62 -1.10
C GLY A 44 4.78 4.09 -0.81
N TYR A 45 3.95 4.36 0.20
CA TYR A 45 3.65 5.73 0.64
C TYR A 45 4.89 6.42 1.24
N ILE A 46 5.58 5.74 2.17
CA ILE A 46 6.82 6.24 2.78
C ILE A 46 7.89 6.47 1.71
N GLU A 47 8.09 5.51 0.81
CA GLU A 47 9.03 5.62 -0.30
C GLU A 47 8.73 6.86 -1.14
N ASN A 48 7.47 7.05 -1.55
CA ASN A 48 7.07 8.22 -2.32
C ASN A 48 7.36 9.55 -1.59
N LEU A 49 7.13 9.61 -0.27
CA LEU A 49 7.45 10.81 0.51
C LEU A 49 8.96 11.07 0.61
N LEU A 50 9.76 10.02 0.75
CA LEU A 50 11.21 10.14 0.91
C LEU A 50 11.94 10.39 -0.42
N THR A 51 11.43 9.88 -1.55
CA THR A 51 12.13 9.90 -2.84
C THR A 51 11.50 10.80 -3.90
N CYS A 52 10.16 10.90 -3.94
CA CYS A 52 9.44 11.59 -5.02
C CYS A 52 8.89 12.96 -4.60
N ASN A 53 8.55 13.15 -3.33
CA ASN A 53 7.97 14.38 -2.78
C ASN A 53 8.90 15.07 -1.76
N ARG A 54 10.19 15.24 -2.06
CA ARG A 54 11.07 16.11 -1.27
C ARG A 54 10.76 17.59 -1.53
N SER A 55 9.65 18.08 -1.00
CA SER A 55 9.47 19.50 -0.77
C SER A 55 10.29 19.87 0.47
N LEU A 56 11.56 20.22 0.28
CA LEU A 56 12.34 20.80 1.38
C LEU A 56 11.68 22.13 1.79
N PRO A 57 11.36 22.35 3.08
CA PRO A 57 10.98 23.67 3.54
C PRO A 57 12.14 24.62 3.25
N LEU A 58 11.90 25.67 2.46
CA LEU A 58 12.94 26.62 2.04
C LEU A 58 13.50 27.50 3.20
N ASN A 59 13.06 27.29 4.45
CA ASN A 59 13.30 28.20 5.58
C ASN A 59 13.92 27.53 6.83
N CYS A 60 14.55 26.36 6.72
CA CYS A 60 15.25 25.74 7.85
C CYS A 60 16.77 25.95 7.76
N ASP A 61 17.38 26.35 8.87
CA ASP A 61 18.82 26.56 9.02
C ASP A 61 19.61 25.35 8.48
N VAL A 62 20.65 25.66 7.70
CA VAL A 62 21.36 24.74 6.80
C VAL A 62 21.97 23.53 7.53
N GLU A 63 22.21 23.62 8.84
CA GLU A 63 22.74 22.52 9.66
C GLU A 63 21.66 21.53 10.15
N SER A 64 20.41 21.97 10.36
CA SER A 64 19.30 21.10 10.79
C SER A 64 18.54 20.49 9.60
N ALA A 65 18.73 21.04 8.40
CA ALA A 65 18.16 20.55 7.14
C ALA A 65 18.87 19.31 6.56
N LEU A 66 19.96 18.84 7.17
CA LEU A 66 20.78 17.74 6.66
C LEU A 66 20.27 16.35 7.07
N GLU A 67 19.49 16.24 8.15
CA GLU A 67 18.86 14.96 8.50
C GLU A 67 17.51 14.82 7.80
N PRO A 68 17.30 13.76 7.00
CA PRO A 68 16.01 13.49 6.41
C PRO A 68 14.99 13.21 7.53
N MET A 69 14.14 14.19 7.83
CA MET A 69 13.04 14.01 8.77
C MET A 69 12.10 12.94 8.23
N PHE A 70 11.89 11.87 8.99
CA PHE A 70 10.98 10.81 8.60
C PHE A 70 9.54 11.36 8.53
N PRO A 71 8.79 11.07 7.46
CA PRO A 71 7.44 11.60 7.32
C PRO A 71 6.50 11.01 8.37
N ILE A 72 5.63 11.85 8.93
CA ILE A 72 4.54 11.37 9.78
C ILE A 72 3.49 10.72 8.88
N VAL A 73 3.24 9.43 9.07
CA VAL A 73 2.25 8.67 8.30
C VAL A 73 1.01 8.44 9.15
N ASP A 74 -0.08 9.09 8.77
CA ASP A 74 -1.38 8.94 9.42
C ASP A 74 -2.15 7.72 8.94
N ILE A 75 -2.92 7.12 9.86
CA ILE A 75 -3.78 5.97 9.56
C ILE A 75 -4.87 6.29 8.53
N SER A 76 -5.39 7.52 8.52
CA SER A 76 -6.51 7.92 7.66
C SER A 76 -6.18 7.74 6.17
N THR A 77 -5.00 8.19 5.76
CA THR A 77 -4.50 8.06 4.38
C THR A 77 -4.31 6.59 4.00
N ILE A 78 -3.72 5.79 4.89
CA ILE A 78 -3.46 4.37 4.64
C ILE A 78 -4.77 3.57 4.59
N ASP A 79 -5.70 3.82 5.51
CA ASP A 79 -7.01 3.15 5.55
C ASP A 79 -7.84 3.49 4.29
N ALA A 80 -7.82 4.75 3.84
CA ALA A 80 -8.49 5.16 2.60
C ALA A 80 -7.92 4.44 1.36
N LEU A 81 -6.59 4.36 1.23
CA LEU A 81 -5.93 3.64 0.13
C LEU A 81 -6.21 2.15 0.18
N TYR A 82 -6.15 1.55 1.37
CA TYR A 82 -6.41 0.14 1.57
C TYR A 82 -7.88 -0.21 1.30
N ALA A 83 -8.82 0.63 1.74
CA ALA A 83 -10.24 0.49 1.42
C ALA A 83 -10.48 0.60 -0.10
N LYS A 84 -9.86 1.58 -0.77
CA LYS A 84 -9.92 1.74 -2.23
C LYS A 84 -9.47 0.46 -2.95
N PHE A 85 -8.33 -0.12 -2.56
CA PHE A 85 -7.84 -1.37 -3.13
C PHE A 85 -8.83 -2.52 -2.93
N LYS A 86 -9.29 -2.74 -1.70
CA LYS A 86 -10.23 -3.83 -1.39
C LYS A 86 -11.55 -3.68 -2.13
N CYS A 87 -12.10 -2.46 -2.21
CA CYS A 87 -13.31 -2.18 -2.96
C CYS A 87 -13.11 -2.48 -4.46
N GLN A 88 -11.97 -2.08 -5.04
CA GLN A 88 -11.68 -2.36 -6.45
C GLN A 88 -11.65 -3.87 -6.73
N ILE A 89 -10.95 -4.66 -5.92
CA ILE A 89 -10.81 -6.10 -6.14
C ILE A 89 -12.11 -6.85 -5.83
N LYS A 90 -12.66 -6.65 -4.63
CA LYS A 90 -13.87 -7.37 -4.19
C LYS A 90 -15.12 -6.96 -4.97
N GLY A 91 -15.18 -5.73 -5.49
CA GLY A 91 -16.26 -5.29 -6.36
C GLY A 91 -16.17 -5.86 -7.79
N SER A 92 -14.99 -6.31 -8.22
CA SER A 92 -14.76 -6.81 -9.58
C SER A 92 -14.78 -8.34 -9.69
N VAL A 93 -14.81 -9.05 -8.57
CA VAL A 93 -14.80 -10.52 -8.51
C VAL A 93 -15.98 -11.02 -7.68
N ASP A 94 -16.91 -11.69 -8.35
CA ASP A 94 -17.99 -12.41 -7.69
C ASP A 94 -17.51 -13.83 -7.32
N LEU A 95 -17.17 -14.03 -6.04
CA LEU A 95 -16.70 -15.33 -5.53
C LEU A 95 -17.80 -16.41 -5.55
N THR A 96 -19.08 -16.06 -5.72
CA THR A 96 -20.15 -17.06 -5.79
C THR A 96 -20.04 -17.96 -7.03
N GLN A 97 -19.38 -17.47 -8.07
CA GLN A 97 -19.12 -18.18 -9.33
C GLN A 97 -17.96 -19.20 -9.21
N TYR A 98 -17.22 -19.19 -8.10
CA TYR A 98 -16.00 -19.98 -7.90
C TYR A 98 -16.05 -20.89 -6.65
N ARG A 99 -17.25 -21.20 -6.13
CA ARG A 99 -17.48 -21.87 -4.83
C ARG A 99 -17.00 -23.32 -4.69
N SER A 100 -16.47 -23.92 -5.75
CA SER A 100 -16.44 -25.39 -5.88
C SER A 100 -15.14 -26.09 -5.43
N SER A 101 -14.22 -25.42 -4.72
CA SER A 101 -12.95 -26.04 -4.33
C SER A 101 -12.32 -25.39 -3.09
N ARG A 102 -11.62 -26.20 -2.26
CA ARG A 102 -10.73 -25.67 -1.20
C ARG A 102 -9.58 -24.84 -1.74
N CYS A 103 -9.26 -24.99 -3.03
CA CYS A 103 -8.18 -24.31 -3.72
C CYS A 103 -8.73 -23.39 -4.80
N ALA A 104 -8.05 -22.27 -5.05
CA ALA A 104 -8.38 -21.38 -6.15
C ALA A 104 -8.26 -22.10 -7.50
N THR A 105 -9.24 -21.90 -8.40
CA THR A 105 -9.19 -22.41 -9.77
C THR A 105 -8.34 -21.50 -10.66
N ARG A 106 -7.86 -22.04 -11.79
CA ARG A 106 -7.13 -21.25 -12.80
C ARG A 106 -7.95 -20.03 -13.26
N ASP A 107 -9.27 -20.20 -13.40
CA ASP A 107 -10.15 -19.14 -13.89
C ASP A 107 -10.29 -18.00 -12.88
N LEU A 108 -10.34 -18.31 -11.58
CA LEU A 108 -10.32 -17.29 -10.53
C LEU A 108 -9.00 -16.51 -10.56
N VAL A 109 -7.86 -17.22 -10.64
CA VAL A 109 -6.53 -16.60 -10.71
C VAL A 109 -6.40 -15.71 -11.95
N LYS A 110 -6.87 -16.20 -13.12
CA LYS A 110 -6.86 -15.45 -14.38
C LYS A 110 -7.75 -14.21 -14.29
N LYS A 111 -8.95 -14.33 -13.70
CA LYS A 111 -9.86 -13.20 -13.51
C LYS A 111 -9.23 -12.10 -12.66
N VAL A 112 -8.59 -12.44 -11.54
CA VAL A 112 -7.87 -11.48 -10.70
C VAL A 112 -6.71 -10.84 -11.48
N SER A 113 -5.93 -11.64 -12.20
CA SER A 113 -4.83 -11.14 -13.05
C SER A 113 -5.33 -10.14 -14.10
N ASP A 114 -6.45 -10.41 -14.76
CA ASP A 114 -7.04 -9.53 -15.76
C ASP A 114 -7.55 -8.21 -15.16
N ILE A 115 -8.08 -8.23 -13.94
CA ILE A 115 -8.51 -7.03 -13.22
C ILE A 115 -7.30 -6.14 -12.91
N ILE A 116 -6.22 -6.73 -12.40
CA ILE A 116 -4.99 -5.95 -12.14
C ILE A 116 -4.47 -5.38 -13.46
N TRP A 117 -4.29 -6.22 -14.48
CA TRP A 117 -3.75 -5.85 -15.79
C TRP A 117 -4.55 -4.74 -16.48
N SER A 118 -5.87 -4.90 -16.58
CA SER A 118 -6.75 -3.93 -17.25
C SER A 118 -6.79 -2.57 -16.55
N SER A 119 -6.42 -2.54 -15.28
CA SER A 119 -6.45 -1.32 -14.49
C SER A 119 -5.12 -0.56 -14.46
N LEU A 120 -4.04 -1.15 -15.00
CA LEU A 120 -2.75 -0.48 -15.18
C LEU A 120 -2.79 0.43 -16.41
N THR A 121 -2.14 1.60 -16.32
CA THR A 121 -2.03 2.54 -17.45
C THR A 121 -1.16 1.93 -18.56
N ARG A 122 -1.65 1.94 -19.82
CA ARG A 122 -0.98 1.30 -20.97
C ARG A 122 0.33 1.95 -21.40
N SER A 123 0.55 3.24 -21.09
CA SER A 123 1.62 4.07 -21.64
C SER A 123 2.74 4.41 -20.64
N TYR A 124 2.93 3.59 -19.60
CA TYR A 124 3.96 3.87 -18.61
C TYR A 124 5.32 3.27 -19.00
N TYR A 125 6.38 4.08 -18.88
CA TYR A 125 7.77 3.61 -19.02
C TYR A 125 8.03 2.52 -17.99
N LYS A 126 8.23 1.29 -18.47
CA LYS A 126 8.41 0.10 -17.62
C LYS A 126 9.65 0.20 -16.73
N ASP A 127 10.62 1.03 -17.12
CA ASP A 127 11.90 1.21 -16.42
C ASP A 127 11.89 2.38 -15.43
N ARG A 128 10.72 3.00 -15.19
CA ARG A 128 10.61 4.08 -14.20
C ARG A 128 10.66 3.50 -12.79
N ALA A 129 11.52 4.09 -11.96
CA ALA A 129 11.64 3.73 -10.54
C ALA A 129 10.35 4.00 -9.75
N HIS A 130 10.21 3.34 -8.61
CA HIS A 130 9.14 3.56 -7.62
C HIS A 130 7.72 3.15 -8.08
N LEU A 131 7.63 2.11 -8.92
CA LEU A 131 6.37 1.57 -9.46
C LEU A 131 5.98 0.17 -8.96
N GLN A 132 6.73 -0.37 -8.01
CA GLN A 132 6.63 -1.75 -7.54
C GLN A 132 5.55 -1.97 -6.46
N SER A 133 5.04 -0.91 -5.83
CA SER A 133 4.15 -1.01 -4.68
C SER A 133 2.67 -0.89 -5.05
N LEU A 134 1.79 -1.43 -4.20
CA LEU A 134 0.35 -1.18 -4.33
C LEU A 134 -0.01 0.30 -4.16
N PHE A 135 0.80 1.08 -3.46
CA PHE A 135 0.65 2.53 -3.43
C PHE A 135 0.72 3.11 -4.84
N SER A 136 1.79 2.81 -5.58
CA SER A 136 1.96 3.28 -6.96
C SER A 136 0.86 2.78 -7.88
N TYR A 137 0.42 1.52 -7.71
CA TYR A 137 -0.75 1.00 -8.41
C TYR A 137 -2.03 1.84 -8.16
N LEU A 138 -2.26 2.32 -6.93
CA LEU A 138 -3.48 3.06 -6.56
C LEU A 138 -3.45 4.55 -6.93
N THR A 139 -2.26 5.15 -6.99
CA THR A 139 -2.05 6.60 -7.17
C THR A 139 -1.48 6.97 -8.54
N GLY A 140 -0.74 6.06 -9.19
CA GLY A 140 -0.15 6.24 -10.52
C GLY A 140 -1.13 6.15 -11.69
N LYS A 141 -2.42 5.89 -11.41
CA LYS A 141 -3.52 5.93 -12.39
C LYS A 141 -3.98 7.36 -12.64
N VAL A 142 -3.11 8.20 -13.17
CA VAL A 142 -3.51 9.50 -13.72
C VAL A 142 -3.52 9.34 -15.24
N ASN A 143 -4.73 9.34 -15.81
CA ASN A 143 -4.96 9.59 -17.24
C ASN A 143 -4.69 11.06 -17.54
#